data_AF-A0A956U367-F1
#
_entry.id   AF-A0A956U367-F1
#
_cell.length_a   1.000
_cell.length_b   1.000
_cell.length_c   1.000
_cell.angle_alpha   90.00
_cell.angle_beta   90.00
_cell.angle_gamma   90.00
#
_symmetry.space_group_name_H-M   'P 1'
#
loop_
_entity.id
_entity.type
_entity.pdbx_description
1 polymer ?
#
loop_
_entity_poly.entity_id
_entity_poly.type
_entity_poly.pdbx_seq_one_letter_code
_entity_poly.pdbx_strand_id
1 'polypeptide(L)'
;MRLLSAPLAFTTIFLTLVVVLPGLAGGETAEKTSSESNEAMLSRGKVVFETHLCVECHKDGGNSVRPSKPISGKKFLKKYPEDSQIESVIRNGVPNASMPSFGPAVITEEEMKDLLCYVRSLTRPDPETTEKEKKKQSGPTGKRAGKKAGKKKK
;
A
#
# COMPACT_ATOMS: atom_id res chain seq x y z
N MET A 1 -53.47 50.72 4.14
CA MET A 1 -52.22 50.97 3.39
C MET A 1 -52.08 49.89 2.33
N ARG A 2 -52.19 50.28 1.05
CA ARG A 2 -51.87 49.44 -0.11
C ARG A 2 -50.37 49.49 -0.38
N LEU A 3 -49.81 48.42 -0.97
CA LEU A 3 -48.78 48.36 -2.04
C LEU A 3 -48.27 46.89 -2.06
N LEU A 4 -48.72 46.06 -3.01
CA LEU A 4 -48.13 45.77 -4.35
C LEU A 4 -46.80 44.98 -4.22
N SER A 5 -46.74 43.68 -4.55
CA SER A 5 -46.61 43.06 -5.89
C SER A 5 -45.15 42.66 -6.20
N ALA A 6 -44.98 41.39 -6.63
CA ALA A 6 -43.74 40.68 -6.99
C ALA A 6 -43.00 41.28 -8.22
N PRO A 7 -41.79 40.80 -8.58
CA PRO A 7 -41.68 39.66 -9.51
C PRO A 7 -40.46 38.72 -9.21
N LEU A 8 -40.51 37.39 -9.33
CA LEU A 8 -40.46 36.59 -10.57
C LEU A 8 -39.52 37.13 -11.65
N ALA A 9 -38.27 36.65 -11.72
CA ALA A 9 -37.54 36.32 -12.96
C ALA A 9 -36.00 36.33 -12.73
N PHE A 10 -35.43 35.15 -12.51
CA PHE A 10 -34.09 34.86 -13.04
C PHE A 10 -34.21 33.61 -13.91
N THR A 11 -35.11 33.72 -14.90
CA THR A 11 -35.15 32.81 -16.04
C THR A 11 -34.06 33.21 -17.03
N THR A 12 -33.24 32.21 -17.36
CA THR A 12 -32.45 32.05 -18.60
C THR A 12 -31.25 32.97 -18.80
N ILE A 13 -30.04 32.39 -18.89
CA ILE A 13 -29.25 32.26 -20.15
C ILE A 13 -27.86 31.68 -19.81
N PHE A 14 -27.34 30.89 -20.75
CA PHE A 14 -26.16 30.02 -20.75
C PHE A 14 -26.43 28.63 -20.18
N LEU A 15 -27.02 27.67 -20.90
CA LEU A 15 -26.74 27.30 -22.29
C LEU A 15 -25.26 27.45 -22.68
N THR A 16 -24.38 26.75 -21.97
CA THR A 16 -23.32 26.01 -22.65
C THR A 16 -23.52 24.55 -22.37
N LEU A 17 -24.29 23.94 -23.27
CA LEU A 17 -24.15 22.57 -23.71
C LEU A 17 -22.66 22.19 -23.78
N VAL A 18 -22.15 21.53 -22.75
CA VAL A 18 -20.95 20.71 -22.85
C VAL A 18 -21.42 19.27 -22.71
N VAL A 19 -22.10 18.82 -23.77
CA VAL A 19 -22.09 17.40 -24.13
C VAL A 19 -20.66 17.11 -24.57
N VAL A 20 -19.82 16.73 -23.62
CA VAL A 20 -18.54 16.09 -23.89
C VAL A 20 -18.72 14.65 -23.48
N LEU A 21 -19.16 13.85 -24.47
CA LEU A 21 -18.92 12.42 -24.54
C LEU A 21 -17.55 12.21 -25.19
N PRO A 22 -16.53 11.82 -24.41
CA PRO A 22 -15.52 10.87 -24.83
C PRO A 22 -15.84 9.60 -24.04
N GLY A 23 -16.34 8.57 -24.68
CA GLY A 23 -15.50 7.82 -25.61
C GLY A 23 -15.09 6.54 -24.90
N LEU A 24 -15.59 5.43 -25.42
CA LEU A 24 -15.17 4.08 -25.11
C LEU A 24 -13.66 3.95 -25.43
N ALA A 25 -12.82 3.99 -24.40
CA ALA A 25 -11.44 3.55 -24.43
C ALA A 25 -11.19 2.97 -23.03
N GLY A 26 -11.09 1.66 -22.87
CA GLY A 26 -9.93 0.89 -23.28
C GLY A 26 -9.28 0.42 -21.97
N GLY A 27 -9.22 -0.90 -21.76
CA GLY A 27 -8.89 -1.49 -20.48
C GLY A 27 -7.47 -1.19 -20.00
N GLU A 28 -7.36 -0.71 -18.76
CA GLU A 28 -6.13 -0.65 -17.95
C GLU A 28 -6.40 -0.81 -16.44
N THR A 29 -7.62 -1.17 -16.03
CA THR A 29 -8.06 -1.12 -14.61
C THR A 29 -7.66 -2.33 -13.76
N ALA A 30 -7.05 -3.37 -14.33
CA ALA A 30 -6.71 -4.57 -13.56
C ALA A 30 -5.49 -4.36 -12.63
N GLU A 31 -4.50 -3.56 -13.03
CA GLU A 31 -3.27 -3.39 -12.24
C GLU A 31 -3.50 -2.44 -11.05
N LYS A 32 -4.19 -1.31 -11.28
CA LYS A 32 -4.44 -0.28 -10.27
C LYS A 32 -5.35 -0.75 -9.12
N THR A 33 -6.37 -1.55 -9.44
CA THR A 33 -7.31 -2.07 -8.43
C THR A 33 -6.63 -3.09 -7.50
N SER A 34 -5.70 -3.90 -8.03
CA SER A 34 -4.97 -4.90 -7.24
C SER A 34 -3.97 -4.27 -6.27
N SER A 35 -3.26 -3.23 -6.72
CA SER A 35 -2.41 -2.40 -5.85
C SER A 35 -3.26 -1.81 -4.75
N GLU A 36 -4.30 -1.02 -5.10
CA GLU A 36 -5.15 -0.34 -4.10
C GLU A 36 -5.76 -1.30 -3.09
N SER A 37 -6.13 -2.51 -3.52
CA SER A 37 -6.60 -3.57 -2.63
C SER A 37 -5.51 -4.09 -1.68
N ASN A 38 -4.29 -4.31 -2.17
CA ASN A 38 -3.15 -4.72 -1.35
C ASN A 38 -2.75 -3.64 -0.35
N GLU A 39 -2.74 -2.37 -0.74
CA GLU A 39 -2.46 -1.28 0.21
C GLU A 39 -3.55 -1.17 1.28
N ALA A 40 -4.81 -1.39 0.91
CA ALA A 40 -5.90 -1.47 1.87
C ALA A 40 -5.75 -2.67 2.82
N MET A 41 -5.36 -3.84 2.31
CA MET A 41 -5.05 -5.04 3.13
C MET A 41 -3.89 -4.78 4.09
N LEU A 42 -2.80 -4.15 3.62
CA LEU A 42 -1.66 -3.76 4.45
C LEU A 42 -2.08 -2.82 5.57
N SER A 43 -2.89 -1.82 5.26
CA SER A 43 -3.38 -0.86 6.25
C SER A 43 -4.27 -1.53 7.30
N ARG A 44 -5.21 -2.38 6.89
CA ARG A 44 -6.07 -3.13 7.84
C ARG A 44 -5.27 -4.13 8.65
N GLY A 45 -4.34 -4.84 8.03
CA GLY A 45 -3.48 -5.80 8.70
C GLY A 45 -2.59 -5.17 9.77
N LYS A 46 -2.08 -3.96 9.50
CA LYS A 46 -1.34 -3.17 10.50
C LYS A 46 -2.21 -2.84 11.72
N VAL A 47 -3.47 -2.48 11.51
CA VAL A 47 -4.42 -2.21 12.60
C VAL A 47 -4.65 -3.47 13.43
N VAL A 48 -4.86 -4.63 12.80
CA VAL A 48 -5.01 -5.92 13.50
C VAL A 48 -3.74 -6.23 14.31
N PHE A 49 -2.55 -6.05 13.71
CA PHE A 49 -1.26 -6.30 14.36
C PHE A 49 -1.04 -5.44 15.61
N GLU A 50 -1.43 -4.16 15.56
CA GLU A 50 -1.34 -3.24 16.70
C GLU A 50 -2.42 -3.54 17.75
N THR A 51 -3.66 -3.79 17.33
CA THR A 51 -4.81 -4.05 18.21
C THR A 51 -4.60 -5.29 19.09
N HIS A 52 -4.03 -6.35 18.51
CA HIS A 52 -3.73 -7.59 19.24
C HIS A 52 -2.33 -7.61 19.85
N LEU A 53 -1.71 -6.44 20.03
CA LEU A 53 -0.43 -6.24 20.72
C LEU A 53 0.73 -7.07 20.15
N CYS A 54 0.66 -7.43 18.86
CA CYS A 54 1.74 -8.16 18.21
C CYS A 54 3.01 -7.29 18.18
N VAL A 55 2.85 -5.97 18.06
CA VAL A 55 3.93 -4.98 18.04
C VAL A 55 4.79 -4.99 19.31
N GLU A 56 4.24 -5.34 20.47
CA GLU A 56 4.99 -5.34 21.74
C GLU A 56 6.18 -6.30 21.72
N CYS A 57 6.03 -7.40 20.98
CA CYS A 57 7.08 -8.41 20.81
C CYS A 57 7.72 -8.35 19.43
N HIS A 58 6.96 -8.02 18.40
CA HIS A 58 7.35 -8.14 16.99
C HIS A 58 7.51 -6.80 16.26
N LYS A 59 7.79 -5.73 17.02
CA LYS A 59 8.09 -4.42 16.46
C LYS A 59 9.10 -4.50 15.30
N ASP A 60 8.78 -3.84 14.19
CA ASP A 60 9.60 -3.78 12.97
C ASP A 60 9.96 -5.17 12.39
N GLY A 61 9.16 -6.20 12.69
CA GLY A 61 9.41 -7.59 12.29
C GLY A 61 10.44 -8.32 13.16
N GLY A 62 10.89 -7.71 14.25
CA GLY A 62 11.79 -8.31 15.24
C GLY A 62 11.12 -9.37 16.11
N ASN A 63 11.80 -9.75 17.18
CA ASN A 63 11.26 -10.61 18.23
C ASN A 63 12.00 -10.31 19.54
N SER A 64 11.40 -9.49 20.42
CA SER A 64 12.02 -9.07 21.68
C SER A 64 12.20 -10.23 22.67
N VAL A 65 11.28 -11.20 22.67
CA VAL A 65 11.33 -12.40 23.52
C VAL A 65 12.41 -13.37 23.05
N ARG A 66 12.60 -13.51 21.73
CA ARG A 66 13.62 -14.37 21.14
C ARG A 66 14.27 -13.71 19.91
N PRO A 67 15.29 -12.86 20.12
CA PRO A 67 15.93 -12.08 19.03
C PRO A 67 16.51 -12.92 17.88
N SER A 68 16.86 -14.18 18.14
CA SER A 68 17.35 -15.12 17.10
C SER A 68 16.29 -15.59 16.11
N LYS A 69 15.00 -15.31 16.35
CA LYS A 69 13.87 -15.74 15.52
C LYS A 69 12.94 -14.56 15.18
N PRO A 70 13.39 -13.61 14.35
CA PRO A 70 12.51 -12.54 13.85
C PRO A 70 11.42 -13.10 12.93
N ILE A 71 10.34 -12.32 12.76
CA ILE A 71 9.25 -12.63 11.82
C ILE A 71 9.44 -11.93 10.47
N SER A 72 10.68 -11.56 10.16
CA SER A 72 11.06 -10.89 8.92
C SER A 72 12.35 -11.46 8.34
N GLY A 73 12.59 -11.18 7.06
CA GLY A 73 13.84 -11.50 6.37
C GLY A 73 13.86 -12.89 5.71
N LYS A 74 14.95 -13.18 4.99
CA LYS A 74 15.11 -14.40 4.16
C LYS A 74 14.91 -15.70 4.95
N LYS A 75 15.37 -15.76 6.20
CA LYS A 75 15.22 -16.96 7.06
C LYS A 75 13.75 -17.22 7.41
N PHE A 76 12.97 -16.17 7.67
CA PHE A 76 11.54 -16.26 7.92
C PHE A 76 10.81 -16.76 6.68
N LEU A 77 11.05 -16.13 5.52
CA LEU A 77 10.44 -16.53 4.24
C LEU A 77 10.77 -17.98 3.85
N LYS A 78 12.02 -18.42 4.06
CA LYS A 78 12.41 -19.81 3.81
C LYS A 78 11.73 -20.81 4.74
N LYS A 79 11.47 -20.41 5.98
CA LYS A 79 10.85 -21.29 6.99
C LYS A 79 9.33 -21.37 6.80
N TYR A 80 8.71 -20.28 6.38
CA TYR A 80 7.28 -20.14 6.17
C TYR A 80 7.02 -19.67 4.74
N PRO A 81 7.21 -20.54 3.72
CA PRO A 81 6.89 -20.19 2.33
C PRO A 81 5.41 -19.86 2.15
N GLU A 82 4.52 -20.58 2.81
CA GLU A 82 3.07 -20.46 2.62
C GLU A 82 2.39 -19.71 3.79
N ASP A 83 1.37 -18.92 3.47
CA ASP A 83 0.64 -18.13 4.45
C ASP A 83 -0.12 -18.98 5.48
N SER A 84 -0.62 -20.15 5.06
CA SER A 84 -1.28 -21.13 5.93
C SER A 84 -0.38 -21.62 7.07
N GLN A 85 0.94 -21.62 6.88
CA GLN A 85 1.89 -22.01 7.92
C GLN A 85 2.04 -20.92 8.98
N ILE A 86 2.01 -19.64 8.56
CA ILE A 86 2.04 -18.50 9.48
C ILE A 86 0.70 -18.43 10.23
N GLU A 87 -0.41 -18.57 9.51
CA GLU A 87 -1.74 -18.63 10.10
C GLU A 87 -1.80 -19.70 11.19
N SER A 88 -1.38 -20.94 10.90
CA SER A 88 -1.40 -22.02 11.88
C SER A 88 -0.62 -21.67 13.16
N VAL A 89 0.50 -20.96 13.05
CA VAL A 89 1.26 -20.49 14.22
C VAL A 89 0.49 -19.42 14.99
N ILE A 90 -0.18 -18.48 14.31
CA ILE A 90 -0.99 -17.44 14.96
C ILE A 90 -2.21 -18.06 15.65
N ARG A 91 -2.90 -18.99 14.98
CA ARG A 91 -4.08 -19.68 15.52
C ARG A 91 -3.75 -20.49 16.77
N ASN A 92 -2.63 -21.21 16.75
CA ASN A 92 -2.27 -22.13 17.83
C ASN A 92 -1.35 -21.50 18.89
N GLY A 93 -0.77 -20.34 18.60
CA GLY A 93 0.31 -19.78 19.40
C GLY A 93 1.57 -20.65 19.34
N VAL A 94 2.53 -20.38 20.23
CA VAL A 94 3.73 -21.20 20.37
C VAL A 94 3.81 -21.78 21.79
N PRO A 95 3.65 -23.11 21.96
CA PRO A 95 3.71 -23.72 23.28
C PRO A 95 5.09 -23.50 23.91
N ASN A 96 5.10 -23.27 25.23
CA ASN A 96 6.31 -22.94 26.00
C ASN A 96 7.02 -21.65 25.54
N ALA A 97 6.29 -20.76 24.85
CA ALA A 97 6.73 -19.40 24.54
C ALA A 97 5.62 -18.41 24.89
N SER A 98 5.98 -17.12 24.94
CA SER A 98 5.04 -16.03 25.29
C SER A 98 4.09 -15.62 24.16
N MET A 99 4.04 -16.36 23.04
CA MET A 99 3.15 -16.04 21.91
C MET A 99 1.79 -16.72 22.12
N PRO A 100 0.72 -15.95 22.40
CA PRO A 100 -0.61 -16.50 22.65
C PRO A 100 -1.25 -17.04 21.35
N SER A 101 -2.34 -17.81 21.52
CA SER A 101 -3.18 -18.30 20.43
C SER A 101 -4.28 -17.29 20.08
N PHE A 102 -4.57 -17.14 18.79
CA PHE A 102 -5.64 -16.26 18.29
C PHE A 102 -6.63 -17.06 17.44
N GLY A 103 -7.67 -17.58 18.09
CA GLY A 103 -8.74 -18.32 17.42
C GLY A 103 -9.64 -17.43 16.55
N PRO A 104 -10.55 -18.03 15.76
CA PRO A 104 -11.48 -17.31 14.87
C PRO A 104 -12.46 -16.37 15.60
N ALA A 105 -12.64 -16.57 16.90
CA ALA A 105 -13.43 -15.68 17.75
C ALA A 105 -12.69 -14.38 18.15
N VAL A 106 -11.36 -14.33 18.00
CA VAL A 106 -10.52 -13.18 18.37
C VAL A 106 -10.03 -12.44 17.14
N ILE A 107 -9.61 -13.18 16.11
CA ILE A 107 -9.20 -12.64 14.80
C ILE A 107 -10.00 -13.42 13.74
N THR A 108 -10.83 -12.74 12.96
CA THR A 108 -11.65 -13.38 11.92
C THR A 108 -10.78 -13.88 10.75
N GLU A 109 -11.36 -14.65 9.83
CA GLU A 109 -10.66 -15.12 8.63
C GLU A 109 -10.22 -13.96 7.72
N GLU A 110 -11.03 -12.91 7.62
CA GLU A 110 -10.74 -11.71 6.84
C GLU A 110 -9.59 -10.92 7.48
N GLU A 111 -9.67 -10.70 8.80
CA GLU A 111 -8.61 -10.03 9.55
C GLU A 111 -7.30 -10.81 9.50
N MET A 112 -7.36 -12.14 9.53
CA MET A 112 -6.19 -13.00 9.39
C MET A 112 -5.52 -12.80 8.03
N LYS A 113 -6.28 -12.71 6.93
CA LYS A 113 -5.71 -12.45 5.59
C LYS A 113 -5.03 -11.10 5.52
N ASP A 114 -5.68 -10.05 6.05
CA ASP A 114 -5.09 -8.71 6.12
C ASP A 114 -3.82 -8.71 6.99
N LEU A 115 -3.85 -9.39 8.15
CA LEU A 115 -2.71 -9.53 9.05
C LEU A 115 -1.53 -10.25 8.38
N LEU A 116 -1.78 -11.34 7.66
CA LEU A 116 -0.74 -12.08 6.94
C LEU A 116 -0.09 -11.22 5.86
N CYS A 117 -0.89 -10.45 5.11
CA CYS A 117 -0.39 -9.46 4.15
C CYS A 117 0.58 -8.48 4.82
N TYR A 118 0.19 -7.94 5.99
CA TYR A 118 1.05 -7.04 6.75
C TYR A 118 2.32 -7.73 7.26
N VAL A 119 2.23 -8.94 7.82
CA VAL A 119 3.40 -9.70 8.31
C VAL A 119 4.40 -9.97 7.18
N ARG A 120 3.93 -10.29 5.98
CA ARG A 120 4.80 -10.46 4.81
C ARG A 120 5.55 -9.18 4.47
N SER A 121 4.88 -8.03 4.55
CA SER A 121 5.48 -6.72 4.27
C SER A 121 6.60 -6.32 5.24
N LEU A 122 6.65 -6.90 6.44
CA LEU A 122 7.72 -6.64 7.42
C LEU A 122 9.09 -7.14 6.94
N THR A 123 9.12 -8.06 5.98
CA THR A 123 10.36 -8.41 5.30
C THR A 123 10.69 -7.34 4.28
N ARG A 124 11.64 -6.44 4.62
CA ARG A 124 12.18 -5.51 3.61
C ARG A 124 12.70 -6.32 2.41
N PRO A 125 12.37 -5.91 1.18
CA PRO A 125 13.10 -6.40 0.03
C PRO A 125 14.58 -6.01 0.22
N ASP A 126 15.46 -6.96 -0.04
CA ASP A 126 16.91 -6.78 0.09
C ASP A 126 17.36 -5.48 -0.61
N PRO A 127 18.29 -4.69 -0.04
CA PRO A 127 18.75 -3.44 -0.65
C PRO A 127 19.29 -3.58 -2.09
N GLU A 128 19.58 -4.80 -2.56
CA GLU A 128 19.92 -5.07 -3.96
C GLU A 128 18.78 -4.79 -4.96
N THR A 129 17.53 -4.67 -4.49
CA THR A 129 16.35 -4.43 -5.35
C THR A 129 15.85 -2.98 -5.33
N THR A 130 16.14 -2.22 -4.26
CA THR A 130 15.69 -0.83 -4.11
C THR A 130 16.44 0.17 -5.01
N GLU A 131 17.64 -0.18 -5.49
CA GLU A 131 18.41 0.64 -6.46
C GLU A 131 17.87 0.52 -7.90
N LYS A 132 17.29 -0.62 -8.28
CA LYS A 132 16.78 -0.83 -9.65
C LYS A 132 15.46 -0.13 -9.91
N GLU A 133 14.62 0.03 -8.89
CA GLU A 133 13.31 0.69 -9.03
C GLU A 133 13.44 2.22 -9.11
N LYS A 134 14.37 2.82 -8.34
CA LYS A 134 14.64 4.26 -8.39
C LYS A 134 15.26 4.72 -9.72
N LYS A 135 15.95 3.82 -10.44
CA LYS A 135 16.61 4.14 -11.72
C LYS A 135 15.70 3.99 -12.96
N LYS A 136 14.54 3.33 -12.84
CA LYS A 136 13.65 3.06 -13.99
C LYS A 136 12.57 4.13 -14.22
N GLN A 137 12.35 5.03 -13.25
CA GLN A 137 11.38 6.14 -13.35
C GLN A 137 11.99 7.48 -13.80
N SER A 138 13.28 7.53 -14.15
CA SER A 138 13.95 8.75 -14.62
C SER A 138 14.58 8.55 -16.01
N GLY A 139 13.76 8.79 -17.05
CA GLY A 139 14.21 9.14 -18.41
C GLY A 139 13.41 8.42 -19.51
N PRO A 140 13.21 9.02 -20.71
CA PRO A 140 14.05 10.07 -21.31
C PRO A 140 13.30 11.21 -22.05
N THR A 141 13.84 12.42 -22.00
CA THR A 141 13.72 13.45 -23.05
C THR A 141 15.03 14.23 -23.00
N GLY A 142 15.77 14.53 -24.06
CA GLY A 142 15.51 14.51 -25.49
C GLY A 142 16.38 15.61 -26.08
N LYS A 143 17.52 15.22 -26.69
CA LYS A 143 18.40 15.91 -27.65
C LYS A 143 18.19 17.42 -27.94
N ARG A 144 19.30 18.18 -27.92
CA ARG A 144 20.00 18.83 -29.08
C ARG A 144 21.06 19.81 -28.53
N ALA A 145 22.37 19.56 -28.71
CA ALA A 145 23.18 19.84 -29.90
C ALA A 145 23.39 21.35 -30.20
N GLY A 146 24.62 21.83 -29.97
CA GLY A 146 25.15 23.14 -30.39
C GLY A 146 26.54 23.37 -29.74
N LYS A 147 27.62 22.78 -30.27
CA LYS A 147 28.52 23.31 -31.32
C LYS A 147 29.39 24.50 -30.88
N LYS A 148 30.66 24.16 -30.59
CA LYS A 148 31.94 24.89 -30.77
C LYS A 148 31.94 26.43 -30.83
N ALA A 149 32.80 27.07 -30.03
CA ALA A 149 34.05 27.71 -30.50
C ALA A 149 34.67 28.65 -29.44
N GLY A 150 35.99 28.50 -29.22
CA GLY A 150 36.92 29.63 -29.29
C GLY A 150 37.31 30.42 -28.03
N LYS A 151 38.64 30.43 -27.81
CA LYS A 151 39.48 31.66 -27.82
C LYS A 151 39.90 32.26 -26.46
N LYS A 152 41.15 31.95 -26.08
CA LYS A 152 42.32 32.86 -25.90
C LYS A 152 42.26 34.00 -24.86
N LYS A 153 43.40 34.15 -24.17
CA LYS A 153 43.91 35.29 -23.37
C LYS A 153 43.39 35.31 -21.92
N LYS A 154 44.21 35.53 -20.90
CA LYS A 154 45.39 36.40 -20.79
C LYS A 154 46.39 35.80 -19.80
#